data_AF-A0A1E1XQQ8-F1
#
_entry.id   AF-A0A1E1XQQ8-F1
#
_cell.length_a   1.000
_cell.length_b   1.000
_cell.length_c   1.000
_cell.angle_alpha   90.00
_cell.angle_beta   90.00
_cell.angle_gamma   90.00
#
_symmetry.space_group_name_H-M   'P 1'
#
loop_
_entity.id
_entity.type
_entity.pdbx_description
1 polymer ?
#
loop_
_entity_poly.entity_id
_entity_poly.type
_entity_poly.pdbx_seq_one_letter_code
_entity_poly.pdbx_strand_id
1 'polypeptide(L)'
;PPPHKQLNREDAVAWRQLQTVTFPCLNILSKIYPTQYKSECPWCGDKPTLYHTTWTCQKIYELVIRENPSAEHWERMLSSDILKVQQGL
;
A
#
# COMPACT_ATOMS: atom_id res chain seq x y z
N PRO A 1 -12.18 1.67 10.19
CA PRO A 1 -12.56 0.48 11.03
C PRO A 1 -11.31 -0.12 11.70
N PRO A 2 -11.46 -0.89 12.79
CA PRO A 2 -10.36 -1.70 13.32
C PRO A 2 -9.99 -2.85 12.36
N PRO A 3 -8.80 -3.46 12.53
CA PRO A 3 -8.46 -4.70 11.84
C PRO A 3 -9.45 -5.80 12.24
N HIS A 4 -9.75 -6.70 11.30
CA HIS A 4 -10.63 -7.83 11.54
C HIS A 4 -10.00 -8.77 12.58
N LYS A 5 -10.82 -9.32 13.47
CA LYS A 5 -10.35 -10.12 14.63
C LYS A 5 -9.58 -11.39 14.26
N GLN A 6 -9.73 -11.85 13.03
CA GLN A 6 -9.06 -13.05 12.50
C GLN A 6 -7.76 -12.73 11.75
N LEU A 7 -7.37 -11.46 11.60
CA LEU A 7 -6.03 -11.13 11.13
C LEU A 7 -5.01 -11.56 12.20
N ASN A 8 -3.87 -12.09 11.74
CA ASN A 8 -2.72 -12.24 12.62
C ASN A 8 -2.21 -10.85 13.05
N ARG A 9 -1.27 -10.83 13.99
CA ARG A 9 -0.78 -9.58 14.56
C ARG A 9 -0.07 -8.72 13.51
N GLU A 10 0.71 -9.36 12.66
CA GLU A 10 1.53 -8.73 11.63
C GLU A 10 0.65 -8.01 10.61
N ASP A 11 -0.35 -8.70 10.06
CA ASP A 11 -1.32 -8.17 9.10
C ASP A 11 -2.19 -7.09 9.73
N ALA A 12 -2.59 -7.26 11.00
CA ALA A 12 -3.34 -6.22 11.72
C ALA A 12 -2.54 -4.93 11.89
N VAL A 13 -1.23 -5.03 12.15
CA VAL A 13 -0.33 -3.86 12.21
C VAL A 13 -0.17 -3.24 10.84
N ALA A 14 0.10 -4.05 9.81
CA ALA A 14 0.22 -3.58 8.42
C ALA A 14 -1.05 -2.84 7.98
N TRP A 15 -2.23 -3.41 8.27
CA TRP A 15 -3.52 -2.80 7.99
C TRP A 15 -3.66 -1.41 8.63
N ARG A 16 -3.27 -1.26 9.90
CA ARG A 16 -3.32 0.05 10.58
C ARG A 16 -2.37 1.04 9.95
N GLN A 17 -1.17 0.60 9.60
CA GLN A 17 -0.19 1.45 8.94
C GLN A 17 -0.66 1.91 7.55
N LEU A 18 -1.37 1.06 6.81
CA LEU A 18 -2.01 1.45 5.55
C LEU A 18 -3.09 2.52 5.79
N GLN A 19 -3.97 2.31 6.77
CA GLN A 19 -5.01 3.27 7.16
C GLN A 19 -4.45 4.64 7.59
N THR A 20 -3.28 4.67 8.24
CA THR A 20 -2.66 5.90 8.74
C THR A 20 -1.56 6.46 7.84
N VAL A 21 -1.35 5.87 6.65
CA VAL A 21 -0.29 6.30 5.70
C VAL A 21 1.12 6.25 6.32
N THR A 22 1.34 5.33 7.26
CA THR A 22 2.63 5.13 7.94
C THR A 22 3.32 3.83 7.53
N PHE A 23 2.71 3.05 6.63
CA PHE A 23 3.33 1.86 6.09
C PHE A 23 4.62 2.22 5.34
N PRO A 24 5.73 1.50 5.54
CA PRO A 24 7.00 1.81 4.89
C PRO A 24 6.85 1.85 3.36
N CYS A 25 7.27 2.94 2.74
CA CYS A 25 7.31 3.07 1.28
C CYS A 25 8.63 3.70 0.84
N LEU A 26 9.04 3.46 -0.40
CA LEU A 26 10.33 3.95 -0.92
C LEU A 26 10.44 5.46 -0.85
N ASN A 27 9.34 6.22 -0.98
CA ASN A 27 9.37 7.68 -0.85
C ASN A 27 9.75 8.17 0.56
N ILE A 28 9.48 7.38 1.61
CA ILE A 28 9.96 7.68 2.98
C ILE A 28 11.40 7.21 3.11
N LEU A 29 11.68 5.99 2.67
CA LEU A 29 13.00 5.38 2.79
C LEU A 29 14.10 6.12 2.02
N SER A 30 13.80 6.64 0.83
CA SER A 30 14.74 7.44 0.02
C SER A 30 15.09 8.78 0.67
N LYS A 31 14.26 9.29 1.59
CA LYS A 31 14.56 10.50 2.35
C LYS A 31 15.47 10.22 3.55
N ILE A 32 15.34 9.03 4.15
CA ILE A 32 16.12 8.63 5.33
C ILE A 32 17.47 8.02 4.91
N TYR A 33 17.46 7.19 3.87
CA TYR A 33 18.62 6.47 3.35
C TYR A 33 18.76 6.66 1.82
N PRO A 34 19.07 7.89 1.36
CA PRO A 34 19.09 8.23 -0.08
C PRO A 34 20.12 7.44 -0.90
N THR A 35 21.18 6.93 -0.27
CA THR A 35 22.19 6.11 -0.94
C THR A 35 21.75 4.66 -1.14
N GLN A 36 20.74 4.20 -0.40
CA GLN A 36 20.23 2.82 -0.47
C GLN A 36 18.94 2.70 -1.26
N TYR A 37 18.06 3.72 -1.18
CA TYR A 37 16.75 3.68 -1.83
C TYR A 37 16.58 4.81 -2.84
N LYS A 38 16.09 4.44 -4.03
CA LYS A 38 15.71 5.41 -5.06
C LYS A 38 14.44 6.15 -4.67
N SER A 39 14.35 7.41 -5.08
CA SER A 39 13.16 8.25 -4.94
C SER A 39 12.11 8.02 -6.04
N GLU A 40 12.25 6.91 -6.77
CA GLU A 40 11.46 6.57 -7.95
C GLU A 40 10.96 5.14 -7.84
N CYS A 41 9.77 4.90 -8.39
CA CYS A 41 9.13 3.61 -8.46
C CYS A 41 9.94 2.69 -9.39
N PRO A 42 10.35 1.49 -8.93
CA PRO A 42 11.19 0.60 -9.73
C PRO A 42 10.49 0.06 -10.98
N TRP A 43 9.15 0.12 -11.03
CA TRP A 43 8.37 -0.42 -12.14
C TRP A 43 8.01 0.61 -13.20
N CYS A 44 7.76 1.87 -12.81
CA CYS A 44 7.28 2.89 -13.74
C CYS A 44 8.05 4.22 -13.72
N GLY A 45 8.93 4.44 -12.74
CA GLY A 45 9.68 5.68 -12.57
C GLY A 45 8.95 6.79 -11.79
N ASP A 46 7.64 6.67 -11.56
CA ASP A 46 6.87 7.68 -10.81
C ASP A 46 7.29 7.77 -9.34
N LYS A 47 6.80 8.79 -8.63
CA LYS A 47 7.05 8.95 -7.20
C LYS A 47 6.49 7.74 -6.42
N PRO A 48 7.32 7.02 -5.63
CA PRO A 48 6.92 5.77 -5.01
C PRO A 48 6.24 6.01 -3.66
N THR A 49 5.09 6.68 -3.70
CA THR A 49 4.22 6.86 -2.54
C THR A 49 3.56 5.53 -2.17
N LEU A 50 3.11 5.39 -0.92
CA LEU A 50 2.38 4.21 -0.48
C LEU A 50 1.18 3.90 -1.40
N TYR A 51 0.37 4.92 -1.67
CA TYR A 51 -0.78 4.80 -2.59
C TYR A 51 -0.35 4.34 -3.99
N HIS A 52 0.76 4.86 -4.51
CA HIS A 52 1.25 4.46 -5.82
C HIS A 52 1.73 3.01 -5.83
N THR A 53 2.63 2.64 -4.94
CA THR A 53 3.26 1.31 -4.92
C THR A 53 2.31 0.20 -4.53
N THR A 54 1.24 0.49 -3.78
CA THR A 54 0.28 -0.50 -3.32
C THR A 54 -0.99 -0.55 -4.18
N TRP A 55 -1.39 0.58 -4.80
CA TRP A 55 -2.71 0.69 -5.43
C TRP A 55 -2.67 1.09 -6.91
N THR A 56 -2.00 2.19 -7.27
CA THR A 56 -2.16 2.76 -8.63
C THR A 56 -1.12 2.31 -9.65
N CYS A 57 0.01 1.74 -9.23
CA CYS A 57 1.06 1.37 -10.17
C CYS A 57 0.59 0.20 -11.06
N GLN A 58 0.40 0.49 -12.35
CA GLN A 58 -0.07 -0.48 -13.36
C GLN A 58 1.07 -1.32 -13.97
N LYS A 59 2.33 -0.99 -13.68
CA LYS A 59 3.50 -1.71 -14.21
C LYS A 59 4.06 -2.76 -13.24
N ILE A 60 3.36 -3.05 -12.14
CA ILE A 60 3.77 -4.11 -11.23
C ILE A 60 3.43 -5.44 -11.88
N TYR A 61 4.45 -6.12 -12.42
CA TYR A 61 4.29 -7.41 -13.10
C TYR A 61 3.92 -8.56 -12.15
N GLU A 62 4.15 -8.40 -10.84
CA GLU A 62 3.96 -9.46 -9.84
C GLU A 62 2.64 -9.36 -9.05
N LEU A 63 1.89 -8.25 -9.18
CA LEU A 63 0.62 -8.03 -8.49
C LEU A 63 -0.54 -8.01 -9.48
N VAL A 64 -1.72 -8.38 -9.00
CA VAL A 64 -2.98 -8.26 -9.76
C VAL A 64 -3.15 -6.80 -10.19
N ILE A 65 -3.07 -6.54 -11.49
CA ILE A 65 -3.37 -5.22 -12.06
C ILE A 65 -4.82 -4.90 -11.68
N ARG A 66 -5.02 -3.85 -10.88
CA ARG A 66 -6.36 -3.39 -10.52
C ARG A 66 -6.94 -2.60 -11.69
N GLU A 67 -8.11 -3.02 -12.16
CA GLU A 67 -8.90 -2.27 -13.11
C GLU A 67 -9.37 -0.95 -12.47
N ASN A 68 -9.05 0.18 -13.10
CA ASN A 68 -9.48 1.52 -12.69
C ASN A 68 -9.15 1.90 -11.22
N PRO A 69 -7.85 2.01 -10.85
CA PRO A 69 -7.47 2.38 -9.51
C PRO A 69 -7.81 3.85 -9.22
N SER A 70 -8.79 4.11 -8.37
CA SER A 70 -9.16 5.44 -7.90
C SER A 70 -8.81 5.64 -6.42
N ALA A 71 -8.70 6.91 -6.00
CA ALA A 71 -8.46 7.26 -4.60
C ALA A 71 -9.67 6.87 -3.73
N GLU A 72 -10.88 7.07 -4.25
CA GLU A 72 -12.13 6.68 -3.57
C GLU A 72 -12.18 5.16 -3.32
N HIS A 73 -11.83 4.34 -4.32
CA HIS A 73 -11.80 2.88 -4.12
C HIS A 73 -10.76 2.44 -3.11
N TRP A 74 -9.60 3.10 -3.09
CA TRP A 74 -8.58 2.87 -2.07
C TRP A 74 -9.07 3.17 -0.66
N GLU A 75 -9.65 4.36 -0.46
CA GLU A 75 -10.19 4.76 0.84
C GLU A 75 -11.33 3.86 1.29
N ARG A 76 -12.20 3.44 0.37
CA ARG A 76 -13.28 2.48 0.63
C ARG A 76 -12.75 1.14 1.09
N MET A 77 -11.69 0.63 0.45
CA MET A 77 -11.06 -0.63 0.86
C MET A 77 -10.42 -0.53 2.24
N LEU A 78 -9.67 0.54 2.51
CA LEU A 78 -9.09 0.79 3.85
C LEU A 78 -10.15 0.99 4.93
N SER A 79 -11.37 1.37 4.52
CA SER A 79 -12.53 1.52 5.39
C SER A 79 -13.34 0.22 5.58
N SER A 80 -12.91 -0.89 4.98
CA SER A 80 -13.56 -2.20 5.09
C SER A 80 -13.19 -2.93 6.38
N ASP A 81 -14.16 -3.60 6.98
CA ASP A 81 -14.00 -4.55 8.08
C ASP A 81 -14.02 -6.02 7.61
N ILE A 82 -14.17 -6.26 6.30
CA ILE A 82 -14.25 -7.60 5.72
C ILE A 82 -12.86 -8.22 5.65
N LEU A 83 -12.67 -9.39 6.30
CA LEU A 83 -11.39 -10.10 6.34
C LEU A 83 -10.72 -10.28 4.96
N LYS A 84 -11.48 -10.76 3.96
CA LYS A 84 -10.96 -10.99 2.61
C LYS A 84 -10.41 -9.72 1.94
N VAL A 85 -11.02 -8.57 2.24
CA VAL A 85 -10.55 -7.26 1.75
C VAL A 85 -9.24 -6.89 2.44
N GLN A 86 -9.14 -7.12 3.75
CA GLN A 86 -7.95 -6.78 4.51
C GLN A 86 -6.75 -7.69 4.20
N GLN A 87 -6.99 -8.94 3.77
CA GLN A 87 -5.96 -9.89 3.35
C GLN A 87 -5.55 -9.75 1.87
N GLY A 88 -6.41 -9.17 1.04
CA GLY A 88 -6.17 -9.00 -0.40
C GLY A 88 -5.39 -7.72 -0.75
N LEU A 89 -4.88 -7.02 0.27
CA LEU A 89 -4.13 -5.77 0.17
C LEU A 89 -2.73 -5.98 0.73
#